data_AF-A0A453MWH8-F1
#
_entry.id   AF-A0A453MWH8-F1
#
_cell.length_a   1.000
_cell.length_b   1.000
_cell.length_c   1.000
_cell.angle_alpha   90.00
_cell.angle_beta   90.00
_cell.angle_gamma   90.00
#
_symmetry.space_group_name_H-M   'P 1'
#
loop_
_entity.id
_entity.type
_entity.pdbx_description
1 polymer ?
#
loop_
_entity_poly.entity_id
_entity_poly.type
_entity_poly.pdbx_seq_one_letter_code
_entity_poly.pdbx_strand_id
1 'polypeptide(L)'
;MASSSSCRAWHCLLALFLLSSSAYSQLSPSFYAKSCPTLQLIVRATMIKALLAERRMGASLLRLHFHDCFVQVTKLDELFSKRNLCRIDLRSHYTVA
;
A
#
# COMPACT_ATOMS: atom_id res chain seq x y z
N MET A 1 -50.32 9.41 5.10
CA MET A 1 -49.57 8.34 4.39
C MET A 1 -48.07 8.70 4.18
N ALA A 2 -47.48 9.62 4.98
CA ALA A 2 -46.08 10.06 4.81
C ALA A 2 -45.09 9.47 5.85
N SER A 3 -45.58 8.73 6.84
CA SER A 3 -44.75 8.17 7.92
C SER A 3 -44.07 6.86 7.50
N SER A 4 -44.75 6.02 6.71
CA SER A 4 -44.22 4.74 6.21
C SER A 4 -43.13 4.88 5.15
N SER A 5 -43.19 5.93 4.32
CA SER A 5 -42.16 6.23 3.31
C SER A 5 -40.86 6.72 3.96
N SER A 6 -40.95 7.48 5.05
CA SER A 6 -39.80 8.01 5.79
C SER A 6 -39.02 6.90 6.50
N CYS A 7 -39.71 5.94 7.13
CA CYS A 7 -39.06 4.77 7.74
C CYS A 7 -38.31 3.91 6.70
N ARG A 8 -38.90 3.69 5.53
CA ARG A 8 -38.24 2.92 4.45
C ARG A 8 -36.98 3.62 3.93
N ALA A 9 -37.02 4.95 3.81
CA ALA A 9 -35.85 5.73 3.43
C ALA A 9 -34.72 5.62 4.47
N TRP A 10 -35.05 5.68 5.76
CA TRP A 10 -34.08 5.49 6.85
C TRP A 10 -33.43 4.12 6.82
N HIS A 11 -34.22 3.05 6.63
CA HIS A 11 -33.68 1.69 6.48
C HIS A 11 -32.79 1.54 5.24
N CYS A 12 -33.16 2.15 4.12
CA CYS A 12 -32.32 2.16 2.92
C CYS A 12 -30.99 2.90 3.14
N LEU A 13 -31.00 4.04 3.81
CA LEU A 13 -29.80 4.81 4.13
C LEU A 13 -28.88 4.05 5.09
N LEU A 14 -29.44 3.39 6.10
CA LEU A 14 -28.70 2.58 7.07
C LEU A 14 -28.08 1.33 6.40
N ALA A 15 -28.80 0.70 5.47
CA ALA A 15 -28.28 -0.41 4.68
C ALA A 15 -27.15 0.02 3.72
N LEU A 16 -27.28 1.18 3.07
CA LEU A 16 -26.25 1.74 2.19
C LEU A 16 -24.96 2.10 2.96
N PHE A 17 -25.12 2.59 4.20
CA PHE A 17 -24.02 2.90 5.09
C PHE A 17 -23.25 1.64 5.53
N LEU A 18 -23.96 0.56 5.86
CA LEU A 18 -23.34 -0.73 6.21
C LEU A 18 -22.62 -1.41 5.03
N LEU A 19 -23.13 -1.23 3.80
CA LEU A 19 -22.51 -1.75 2.57
C LEU A 19 -21.21 -1.04 2.18
N SER A 20 -20.96 0.16 2.71
CA SER A 20 -19.77 0.96 2.43
C SER A 20 -18.53 0.50 3.21
N SER A 21 -18.59 -0.68 3.84
CA SER A 21 -17.51 -1.25 4.65
C SER A 21 -16.27 -1.58 3.80
N SER A 22 -15.27 -0.71 3.92
CA SER A 22 -13.83 -0.96 3.83
C SER A 22 -13.32 -1.76 2.64
N ALA A 23 -12.91 -1.05 1.58
CA ALA A 23 -11.99 -1.60 0.59
C ALA A 23 -10.60 -1.79 1.24
N TYR A 24 -10.32 -2.99 1.74
CA TYR A 24 -8.98 -3.37 2.19
C TYR A 24 -8.14 -3.76 0.97
N SER A 25 -7.13 -2.96 0.63
CA SER A 25 -6.17 -3.33 -0.41
C SER A 25 -5.27 -4.46 0.12
N GLN A 26 -5.54 -5.69 -0.29
CA GLN A 26 -4.66 -6.82 0.00
C GLN A 26 -3.41 -6.73 -0.88
N LEU A 27 -2.33 -6.19 -0.33
CA LEU A 27 -1.02 -6.30 -0.95
C LEU A 27 -0.47 -7.71 -0.73
N SER A 28 -0.07 -8.37 -1.81
CA SER A 28 0.62 -9.66 -1.77
C SER A 28 1.99 -9.52 -2.44
N PRO A 29 3.07 -10.08 -1.87
CA PRO A 29 4.38 -10.08 -2.51
C PRO A 29 4.39 -10.85 -3.85
N SER A 30 3.42 -11.74 -4.08
CA SER A 30 3.27 -12.50 -5.31
C SER A 30 2.22 -11.94 -6.28
N PHE A 31 1.75 -10.70 -6.07
CA PHE A 31 0.70 -10.08 -6.88
C PHE A 31 0.98 -10.14 -8.39
N TYR A 32 2.23 -9.89 -8.79
CA TYR A 32 2.63 -9.93 -10.21
C TYR A 32 3.16 -11.28 -10.70
N ALA A 33 3.19 -12.32 -9.86
CA ALA A 33 3.83 -13.59 -10.21
C ALA A 33 3.21 -14.27 -11.46
N LYS A 34 1.91 -14.07 -11.71
CA LYS A 34 1.21 -14.64 -12.89
C LYS A 34 1.23 -13.70 -14.10
N SER A 35 1.03 -12.40 -13.89
CA SER A 35 0.89 -11.44 -14.99
C SER A 35 2.23 -10.93 -15.51
N CYS A 36 3.24 -10.80 -14.65
CA CYS A 36 4.58 -10.33 -15.00
C CYS A 36 5.64 -10.92 -14.05
N PRO A 37 6.07 -12.18 -14.26
CA PRO A 37 6.97 -12.87 -13.35
C PRO A 37 8.38 -12.25 -13.28
N THR A 38 8.80 -11.52 -14.32
CA THR A 38 10.12 -10.90 -14.41
C THR A 38 10.17 -9.49 -13.81
N LEU A 39 9.04 -8.93 -13.38
CA LEU A 39 8.95 -7.55 -12.87
C LEU A 39 9.98 -7.26 -11.77
N GLN A 40 10.04 -8.14 -10.75
CA GLN A 40 10.95 -7.96 -9.62
C GLN A 40 12.42 -7.96 -10.06
N LEU A 41 12.78 -8.82 -11.02
CA LEU A 41 14.14 -8.88 -11.57
C LEU A 41 14.49 -7.60 -12.33
N ILE A 42 13.58 -7.12 -13.18
CA ILE A 42 13.78 -5.90 -13.97
C ILE A 42 13.97 -4.70 -13.05
N VAL A 43 13.07 -4.51 -12.07
CA VAL A 43 13.15 -3.39 -11.12
C VAL A 43 14.43 -3.44 -10.29
N ARG A 44 14.85 -4.63 -9.84
CA ARG A 44 16.10 -4.79 -9.09
C ARG A 44 17.32 -4.46 -9.94
N ALA A 45 17.37 -4.94 -11.18
CA ALA A 45 18.48 -4.67 -12.09
C ALA A 45 18.60 -3.18 -12.43
N THR A 46 17.47 -2.51 -12.68
CA THR A 46 17.47 -1.05 -12.96
C THR A 46 17.87 -0.24 -11.73
N MET A 47 17.36 -0.59 -10.54
CA MET A 47 17.80 0.05 -9.29
C MET A 47 19.30 -0.11 -9.06
N ILE A 48 19.87 -1.31 -9.23
CA ILE A 48 21.31 -1.52 -9.05
C ILE A 48 22.12 -0.64 -10.02
N LYS A 49 21.74 -0.61 -11.30
CA LYS A 49 22.41 0.25 -12.29
C LYS A 49 22.35 1.74 -11.91
N ALA A 50 21.18 2.20 -11.46
CA ALA A 50 20.97 3.56 -11.00
C ALA A 50 21.85 3.90 -9.78
N LEU A 51 21.92 3.00 -8.79
CA LEU A 51 22.74 3.20 -7.59
C LEU A 51 24.24 3.17 -7.88
N LEU A 52 24.67 2.36 -8.84
CA LEU A 52 26.07 2.30 -9.28
C LEU A 52 26.48 3.57 -10.03
N ALA A 53 25.57 4.14 -10.83
CA ALA A 53 25.80 5.43 -11.47
C ALA A 53 25.91 6.56 -10.44
N GLU A 54 24.96 6.63 -9.50
CA GLU A 54 24.91 7.68 -8.49
C GLU A 54 24.37 7.16 -7.16
N ARG A 55 25.24 6.93 -6.16
CA ARG A 55 24.81 6.39 -4.85
C ARG A 55 23.76 7.26 -4.15
N ARG A 56 23.78 8.58 -4.39
CA ARG A 56 22.82 9.53 -3.81
C ARG A 56 21.38 9.26 -4.26
N MET A 57 21.16 8.61 -5.41
CA MET A 57 19.83 8.28 -5.90
C MET A 57 19.07 7.31 -4.98
N GLY A 58 19.76 6.44 -4.24
CA GLY A 58 19.11 5.54 -3.29
C GLY A 58 18.40 6.29 -2.16
N ALA A 59 19.06 7.32 -1.62
CA ALA A 59 18.47 8.18 -0.60
C ALA A 59 17.29 8.99 -1.18
N SER A 60 17.39 9.47 -2.42
CA SER A 60 16.31 10.20 -3.10
C SER A 60 15.08 9.31 -3.34
N LEU A 61 15.27 8.07 -3.80
CA LEU A 61 14.17 7.11 -4.01
C LEU A 61 13.48 6.74 -2.71
N LEU A 62 14.26 6.54 -1.63
CA LEU A 62 13.72 6.27 -0.31
C LEU A 62 12.91 7.47 0.21
N ARG A 63 13.42 8.69 0.04
CA ARG A 63 12.70 9.92 0.41
C ARG A 63 11.41 10.09 -0.40
N LEU A 64 11.44 9.79 -1.70
CA LEU A 64 10.25 9.83 -2.57
C LEU A 64 9.20 8.80 -2.12
N HIS A 65 9.62 7.56 -1.81
CA HIS A 65 8.72 6.54 -1.28
C HIS A 65 8.05 6.99 0.02
N PHE A 66 8.83 7.52 0.97
CA PHE A 66 8.26 8.06 2.21
C PHE A 66 7.39 9.28 1.99
N HIS A 67 7.73 10.15 1.03
CA HIS A 67 6.93 11.31 0.68
C HIS A 67 5.55 10.91 0.13
N ASP A 68 5.50 9.94 -0.77
CA ASP A 68 4.26 9.44 -1.37
C ASP A 68 3.39 8.69 -0.36
N CYS A 69 4.02 7.97 0.58
CA CYS A 69 3.29 7.31 1.65
C CYS A 69 2.78 8.29 2.73
N PHE A 70 3.54 9.34 3.06
CA PHE A 70 3.15 10.30 4.11
C PHE A 70 1.94 11.17 3.71
N VAL A 71 1.79 11.46 2.41
CA VAL A 71 0.64 12.22 1.89
C VAL A 71 -0.66 11.39 1.97
N GLN A 72 -0.57 10.06 1.92
CA GLN A 72 -1.73 9.15 1.95
C GLN A 72 -2.29 8.92 3.37
N VAL A 73 -1.50 9.16 4.43
CA VAL A 73 -1.90 8.81 5.82
C VAL A 73 -3.08 9.65 6.30
N THR A 74 -3.29 10.85 5.74
CA THR A 74 -4.45 11.72 6.07
C THR A 74 -5.82 11.12 5.74
N LYS A 75 -5.90 9.98 5.03
CA LYS A 75 -7.15 9.25 4.80
C LYS A 75 -7.30 7.94 5.59
N LEU A 76 -6.29 7.49 6.34
CA LEU A 76 -6.30 6.17 7.02
C LEU A 76 -5.52 6.15 8.35
N ASP A 77 -5.40 7.26 9.08
CA ASP A 77 -4.60 7.32 10.31
C ASP A 77 -5.37 7.03 11.61
N GLU A 78 -5.98 5.85 11.73
CA GLU A 78 -6.37 5.38 13.09
C GLU A 78 -6.00 3.93 13.41
N LEU A 79 -5.51 3.12 12.45
CA LEU A 79 -5.15 1.72 12.74
C LEU A 79 -3.75 1.27 12.30
N PHE A 80 -2.99 2.07 11.53
CA PHE A 80 -1.67 1.65 11.05
C PHE A 80 -0.50 2.11 11.92
N SER A 81 -0.72 3.01 12.89
CA SER A 81 0.33 3.58 13.73
C SER A 81 1.01 2.55 14.66
N LYS A 82 0.44 1.35 14.87
CA LYS A 82 0.97 0.40 15.87
C LYS A 82 1.52 -0.94 15.36
N ARG A 83 1.33 -1.37 14.10
CA ARG A 83 1.78 -2.72 13.68
C ARG A 83 2.35 -2.85 12.26
N ASN A 84 3.56 -2.30 12.06
CA ASN A 84 4.54 -2.76 11.05
C ASN A 84 4.45 -2.13 9.63
N LEU A 85 5.24 -1.09 9.34
CA LEU A 85 5.97 -1.00 8.05
C LEU A 85 7.07 0.08 8.02
N CYS A 86 8.21 -0.22 8.64
CA CYS A 86 9.52 0.04 8.03
C CYS A 86 10.53 -0.93 8.64
N ARG A 87 10.25 -2.23 8.52
CA ARG A 87 11.32 -3.21 8.57
C ARG A 87 11.75 -3.36 7.12
N ILE A 88 12.69 -2.52 6.70
CA ILE A 88 13.55 -2.87 5.57
C ILE A 88 14.21 -4.18 6.01
N ASP A 89 13.64 -5.31 5.59
CA ASP A 89 14.25 -6.61 5.81
C ASP A 89 15.47 -6.70 4.88
N LEU A 90 16.60 -6.21 5.39
CA LEU A 90 17.93 -6.48 4.88
C LEU A 90 18.46 -7.83 5.41
N ARG A 91 17.59 -8.76 5.82
CA ARG A 91 18.01 -10.03 6.41
C ARG A 91 17.20 -11.24 5.92
N SER A 92 17.40 -11.60 4.66
CA SER A 92 17.82 -12.97 4.29
C SER A 92 18.13 -13.04 2.79
N HIS A 93 19.40 -13.24 2.43
CA HIS A 93 19.95 -13.75 1.14
C HIS A 93 21.37 -13.22 0.82
N TYR A 94 21.95 -12.38 1.69
CA TYR A 94 23.37 -12.01 1.64
C TYR A 94 24.06 -12.46 2.93
N THR A 95 24.20 -13.77 3.11
CA THR A 95 25.39 -14.32 3.78
C THR A 95 26.49 -14.31 2.71
N VAL A 96 27.17 -13.17 2.59
CA VAL A 96 28.49 -13.11 1.95
C VAL A 96 29.47 -13.51 3.04
N ALA A 97 29.79 -14.79 3.06
CA ALA A 97 31.06 -15.33 3.53
C ALA A 97 31.74 -15.93 2.30
#